data_AF-A0A6P0HG81-F1
#
_entry.id   AF-A0A6P0HG81-F1
#
_cell.length_a   1.000
_cell.length_b   1.000
_cell.length_c   1.000
_cell.angle_alpha   90.00
_cell.angle_beta   90.00
_cell.angle_gamma   90.00
#
_symmetry.space_group_name_H-M   'P 1'
#
loop_
_entity.id
_entity.type
_entity.pdbx_description
1 polymer ?
#
loop_
_entity_poly.entity_id
_entity_poly.type
_entity_poly.pdbx_seq_one_letter_code
_entity_poly.pdbx_strand_id
1 'polypeptide(L)'
;MSDDFIDHVRAQVRSHGVFLIHVHEDEDGPGWTYTVGLHALGHPEIVLFGPDQESAKLMLNDLAFRVVDGVERFDEPVVIEGYIGSPYEVAVLPFPAEQHDDHLGIAMGVAGEELTAVQLVVTGRDHRWPWEYETFGDQGSSAVVAGPVPDIASLARRPWTEHVHEVVSGVAYGTSAYLCQRVQTGEAPVLDVVHDHDDSWQLLCGGLHAGEAAGDDGIALGLLGRMAEHDPSLREVLDLPRGFDASRTAPGETWTRAAMPRRGLWARLRERFGRR
;
A
#
# COMPACT_ATOMS: atom_id res chain seq x y z
N MET A 1 -25.18 1.29 3.75
CA MET A 1 -23.96 2.08 3.44
C MET A 1 -24.28 3.02 2.28
N SER A 2 -23.66 4.20 2.18
CA SER A 2 -23.98 5.13 1.09
C SER A 2 -23.27 4.74 -0.22
N ASP A 3 -23.94 4.94 -1.35
CA ASP A 3 -23.36 4.71 -2.69
C ASP A 3 -22.07 5.52 -2.89
N ASP A 4 -22.01 6.75 -2.35
CA ASP A 4 -20.83 7.61 -2.37
C ASP A 4 -19.58 6.94 -1.77
N PHE A 5 -19.73 6.14 -0.72
CA PHE A 5 -18.59 5.47 -0.09
C PHE A 5 -18.09 4.30 -0.95
N ILE A 6 -19.00 3.51 -1.53
CA ILE A 6 -18.63 2.44 -2.45
C ILE A 6 -17.91 3.01 -3.67
N ASP A 7 -18.40 4.13 -4.22
CA ASP A 7 -17.76 4.79 -5.36
C ASP A 7 -16.38 5.36 -5.02
N HIS A 8 -16.20 5.87 -3.81
CA HIS A 8 -14.88 6.25 -3.30
C HIS A 8 -13.94 5.03 -3.24
N VAL A 9 -14.38 3.90 -2.66
CA VAL A 9 -13.57 2.68 -2.58
C VAL A 9 -13.24 2.16 -3.98
N ARG A 10 -14.21 2.13 -4.92
CA ARG A 10 -13.95 1.78 -6.33
C ARG A 10 -12.89 2.68 -6.96
N ALA A 11 -12.90 3.98 -6.68
CA ALA A 11 -11.87 4.88 -7.19
C ALA A 11 -10.50 4.56 -6.60
N GLN A 12 -10.42 4.26 -5.30
CA GLN A 12 -9.16 3.84 -4.67
C GLN A 12 -8.64 2.53 -5.28
N VAL A 13 -9.49 1.51 -5.44
CA VAL A 13 -9.12 0.24 -6.08
C VAL A 13 -8.59 0.45 -7.50
N ARG A 14 -9.25 1.29 -8.31
CA ARG A 14 -8.77 1.59 -9.68
C ARG A 14 -7.39 2.25 -9.71
N SER A 15 -7.06 3.05 -8.70
CA SER A 15 -5.78 3.78 -8.66
C SER A 15 -4.64 2.97 -8.02
N HIS A 16 -4.95 2.09 -7.07
CA HIS A 16 -3.97 1.40 -6.20
C HIS A 16 -3.93 -0.12 -6.40
N GLY A 17 -4.87 -0.69 -7.17
CA GLY A 17 -5.07 -2.14 -7.33
C GLY A 17 -5.83 -2.79 -6.18
N VAL A 18 -5.69 -2.27 -4.96
CA VAL A 18 -6.34 -2.79 -3.75
C VAL A 18 -6.67 -1.67 -2.77
N PHE A 19 -7.69 -1.87 -1.93
CA PHE A 19 -8.04 -1.02 -0.81
C PHE A 19 -8.27 -1.86 0.45
N LEU A 20 -7.95 -1.33 1.64
CA LEU A 20 -8.18 -2.02 2.91
C LEU A 20 -9.33 -1.38 3.68
N ILE A 21 -10.28 -2.20 4.12
CA ILE A 21 -11.32 -1.81 5.07
C ILE A 21 -10.98 -2.41 6.43
N HIS A 22 -11.00 -1.58 7.47
CA HIS A 22 -10.90 -2.03 8.86
C HIS A 22 -12.25 -1.82 9.55
N VAL A 23 -12.74 -2.85 10.19
CA VAL A 23 -13.92 -2.83 11.06
C VAL A 23 -13.42 -3.01 12.49
N HIS A 24 -13.80 -2.07 13.36
CA HIS A 24 -13.39 -2.07 14.76
C HIS A 24 -14.10 -3.16 15.54
N GLU A 25 -13.45 -3.64 16.60
CA GLU A 25 -14.07 -4.57 17.55
C GLU A 25 -15.29 -3.93 18.24
N ASP A 26 -16.26 -4.78 18.60
CA ASP A 26 -17.46 -4.39 19.33
C ASP A 26 -17.84 -5.46 20.38
N GLU A 27 -19.06 -5.36 20.93
CA GLU A 27 -19.55 -6.32 21.94
C GLU A 27 -19.80 -7.72 21.36
N ASP A 28 -19.96 -7.84 20.04
CA ASP A 28 -20.33 -9.07 19.34
C ASP A 28 -19.10 -9.83 18.81
N GLY A 29 -17.96 -9.16 18.61
CA GLY A 29 -16.74 -9.85 18.15
C GLY A 29 -15.48 -8.98 18.02
N PRO A 30 -14.35 -9.62 17.67
CA PRO A 30 -13.10 -8.91 17.44
C PRO A 30 -13.14 -8.11 16.14
N GLY A 31 -12.35 -7.05 16.07
CA GLY A 31 -12.17 -6.29 14.84
C GLY A 31 -11.51 -7.11 13.75
N TRP A 32 -11.80 -6.75 12.49
CA TRP A 32 -11.22 -7.40 11.32
C TRP A 32 -10.85 -6.39 10.25
N THR A 33 -9.93 -6.79 9.38
CA THR A 33 -9.51 -6.03 8.22
C THR A 33 -9.61 -6.91 7.00
N TYR A 34 -10.02 -6.36 5.87
CA TYR A 34 -10.11 -7.10 4.63
C TYR A 34 -9.71 -6.26 3.43
N THR A 35 -9.26 -6.93 2.38
CA THR A 35 -8.97 -6.33 1.08
C THR A 35 -10.25 -6.11 0.27
N VAL A 36 -10.21 -5.12 -0.59
CA VAL A 36 -11.22 -4.83 -1.59
C VAL A 36 -10.50 -4.59 -2.91
N GLY A 37 -10.87 -5.32 -3.96
CA GLY A 37 -10.35 -5.15 -5.30
C GLY A 37 -9.48 -6.29 -5.81
N LEU A 38 -9.02 -7.22 -4.95
CA LEU A 38 -8.29 -8.40 -5.41
C LEU A 38 -9.16 -9.31 -6.27
N HIS A 39 -10.48 -9.33 -6.03
CA HIS A 39 -11.43 -10.05 -6.87
C HIS A 39 -11.37 -9.61 -8.34
N ALA A 40 -11.16 -8.32 -8.61
CA ALA A 40 -11.03 -7.80 -9.97
C ALA A 40 -9.75 -8.28 -10.68
N LEU A 41 -8.76 -8.77 -9.92
CA LEU A 41 -7.55 -9.44 -10.40
C LEU A 41 -7.73 -10.97 -10.51
N GLY A 42 -8.95 -11.47 -10.30
CA GLY A 42 -9.28 -12.88 -10.26
C GLY A 42 -8.69 -13.59 -9.04
N HIS A 43 -8.41 -12.88 -7.95
CA HIS A 43 -7.85 -13.43 -6.71
C HIS A 43 -8.88 -13.30 -5.56
N PRO A 44 -8.94 -14.25 -4.61
CA PRO A 44 -9.81 -14.11 -3.44
C PRO A 44 -9.51 -12.86 -2.61
N GLU A 45 -10.51 -12.21 -2.01
CA GLU A 45 -10.24 -11.18 -1.02
C GLU A 45 -9.60 -11.80 0.24
N ILE A 46 -8.72 -11.07 0.92
CA ILE A 46 -8.01 -11.55 2.10
C ILE A 46 -8.61 -10.90 3.35
N VAL A 47 -8.96 -11.71 4.34
CA VAL A 47 -9.57 -11.30 5.62
C VAL A 47 -8.64 -11.62 6.78
N LEU A 48 -8.51 -10.71 7.74
CA LEU A 48 -7.68 -10.88 8.93
C LEU A 48 -8.45 -10.40 10.17
N PHE A 49 -8.61 -11.28 11.17
CA PHE A 49 -9.27 -10.99 12.45
C PHE A 49 -8.25 -10.84 13.57
N GLY A 50 -8.49 -9.87 14.47
CA GLY A 50 -7.80 -9.78 15.76
C GLY A 50 -6.78 -8.63 15.91
N PRO A 51 -5.83 -8.43 14.97
CA PRO A 51 -4.88 -7.32 15.08
C PRO A 51 -5.55 -5.95 15.05
N ASP A 52 -4.91 -4.99 15.71
CA ASP A 52 -5.27 -3.58 15.58
C ASP A 52 -5.09 -3.10 14.14
N GLN A 53 -5.71 -1.95 13.82
CA GLN A 53 -5.72 -1.41 12.47
C GLN A 53 -4.32 -1.25 11.84
N GLU A 54 -3.32 -0.83 12.60
CA GLU A 54 -1.99 -0.58 12.05
C GLU A 54 -1.25 -1.89 11.78
N SER A 55 -1.34 -2.84 12.72
CA SER A 55 -0.81 -4.19 12.53
C SER A 55 -1.48 -4.90 11.35
N ALA A 56 -2.81 -4.83 11.24
CA ALA A 56 -3.56 -5.46 10.17
C ALA A 56 -3.23 -4.85 8.80
N LYS A 57 -3.08 -3.52 8.71
CA LYS A 57 -2.65 -2.84 7.47
C LYS A 57 -1.27 -3.30 7.03
N LEU A 58 -0.30 -3.39 7.96
CA LEU A 58 1.05 -3.86 7.62
C LEU A 58 1.01 -5.28 7.04
N MET A 59 0.26 -6.16 7.68
CA MET A 59 0.13 -7.55 7.23
C MET A 59 -0.59 -7.68 5.89
N LEU A 60 -1.76 -7.08 5.74
CA LEU A 60 -2.53 -7.21 4.52
C LEU A 60 -1.88 -6.49 3.34
N ASN A 61 -1.21 -5.35 3.54
CA ASN A 61 -0.50 -4.68 2.44
C ASN A 61 0.66 -5.53 1.90
N ASP A 62 1.43 -6.25 2.74
CA ASP A 62 2.50 -7.14 2.24
C ASP A 62 1.95 -8.18 1.27
N LEU A 63 0.86 -8.87 1.65
CA LEU A 63 0.26 -9.91 0.81
C LEU A 63 -0.49 -9.32 -0.39
N ALA A 64 -1.25 -8.25 -0.18
CA ALA A 64 -2.02 -7.63 -1.25
C ALA A 64 -1.11 -7.08 -2.35
N PHE A 65 0.03 -6.46 -2.03
CA PHE A 65 0.97 -6.00 -3.05
C PHE A 65 1.62 -7.16 -3.81
N ARG A 66 1.92 -8.29 -3.17
CA ARG A 66 2.41 -9.49 -3.87
C ARG A 66 1.38 -10.03 -4.85
N VAL A 67 0.09 -9.99 -4.49
CA VAL A 67 -1.01 -10.38 -5.39
C VAL A 67 -1.15 -9.39 -6.54
N VAL A 68 -1.14 -8.08 -6.24
CA VAL A 68 -1.22 -7.00 -7.25
C VAL A 68 -0.06 -7.10 -8.26
N ASP A 69 1.14 -7.43 -7.79
CA ASP A 69 2.34 -7.60 -8.63
C ASP A 69 2.39 -8.98 -9.33
N GLY A 70 1.41 -9.87 -9.08
CA GLY A 70 1.33 -11.20 -9.68
C GLY A 70 2.38 -12.19 -9.19
N VAL A 71 3.04 -11.90 -8.05
CA VAL A 71 4.07 -12.75 -7.43
C VAL A 71 3.45 -13.88 -6.63
N GLU A 72 2.32 -13.62 -5.98
CA GLU A 72 1.63 -14.61 -5.14
C GLU A 72 0.16 -14.77 -5.52
N ARG A 73 -0.36 -15.97 -5.26
CA ARG A 73 -1.79 -16.29 -5.31
C ARG A 73 -2.17 -17.27 -4.21
N PHE A 74 -3.32 -17.02 -3.60
CA PHE A 74 -3.89 -17.83 -2.52
C PHE A 74 -5.17 -18.54 -2.97
N ASP A 75 -5.08 -19.26 -4.09
CA ASP A 75 -6.20 -20.05 -4.63
C ASP A 75 -6.43 -21.36 -3.84
N GLU A 76 -5.40 -21.82 -3.12
CA GLU A 76 -5.40 -23.06 -2.36
C GLU A 76 -4.85 -22.82 -0.94
N PRO A 77 -5.27 -23.60 0.07
CA PRO A 77 -4.78 -23.45 1.44
C PRO A 77 -3.28 -23.66 1.54
N VAL A 78 -2.60 -22.79 2.28
CA VAL A 78 -1.13 -22.80 2.40
C VAL A 78 -0.67 -22.25 3.74
N VAL A 79 0.49 -22.71 4.21
CA VAL A 79 1.23 -22.08 5.32
C VAL A 79 2.42 -21.31 4.77
N ILE A 80 2.50 -20.04 5.13
CA ILE A 80 3.65 -19.17 4.91
C ILE A 80 4.52 -19.20 6.16
N GLU A 81 5.76 -19.64 6.01
CA GLU A 81 6.75 -19.75 7.07
C GLU A 81 7.62 -18.50 7.12
N GLY A 82 8.00 -18.06 8.32
CA GLY A 82 8.95 -16.95 8.43
C GLY A 82 8.33 -15.58 8.10
N TYR A 83 7.03 -15.41 8.32
CA TYR A 83 6.26 -14.28 7.76
C TYR A 83 6.82 -12.92 8.17
N ILE A 84 7.07 -12.03 7.20
CA ILE A 84 7.69 -10.71 7.40
C ILE A 84 9.02 -10.83 8.18
N GLY A 85 9.82 -11.84 7.84
CA GLY A 85 11.12 -12.11 8.50
C GLY A 85 11.02 -12.45 9.99
N SER A 86 9.83 -12.80 10.47
CA SER A 86 9.57 -13.18 11.86
C SER A 86 9.56 -14.70 12.03
N PRO A 87 9.68 -15.25 13.24
CA PRO A 87 9.52 -16.69 13.47
C PRO A 87 8.05 -17.15 13.47
N TYR A 88 7.10 -16.28 13.13
CA TYR A 88 5.67 -16.61 13.11
C TYR A 88 5.26 -17.23 11.78
N GLU A 89 4.26 -18.11 11.86
CA GLU A 89 3.67 -18.76 10.71
C GLU A 89 2.29 -18.20 10.43
N VAL A 90 1.92 -18.23 9.16
CA VAL A 90 0.64 -17.72 8.69
C VAL A 90 -0.03 -18.77 7.81
N ALA A 91 -1.20 -19.23 8.22
CA ALA A 91 -2.07 -20.05 7.38
C ALA A 91 -3.00 -19.16 6.58
N VAL A 92 -3.08 -19.40 5.28
CA VAL A 92 -4.09 -18.82 4.39
C VAL A 92 -5.12 -19.90 4.12
N LEU A 93 -6.35 -19.69 4.59
CA LEU A 93 -7.41 -20.70 4.61
C LEU A 93 -8.66 -20.19 3.86
N PRO A 94 -9.54 -21.04 3.33
CA PRO A 94 -10.79 -20.58 2.72
C PRO A 94 -11.67 -19.83 3.74
N PHE A 95 -12.21 -18.69 3.36
CA PHE A 95 -13.17 -17.95 4.18
C PHE A 95 -14.61 -18.36 3.82
N PRO A 96 -15.44 -18.79 4.79
CA PRO A 96 -16.75 -19.37 4.49
C PRO A 96 -17.70 -18.41 3.78
N ALA A 97 -18.36 -18.87 2.71
CA ALA A 97 -19.27 -18.05 1.89
C ALA A 97 -20.45 -17.50 2.70
N GLU A 98 -20.93 -18.27 3.68
CA GLU A 98 -22.01 -17.88 4.58
C GLU A 98 -21.67 -16.68 5.48
N GLN A 99 -20.39 -16.30 5.60
CA GLN A 99 -19.93 -15.16 6.39
C GLN A 99 -19.63 -13.91 5.54
N HIS A 100 -19.76 -13.99 4.20
CA HIS A 100 -19.41 -12.88 3.31
C HIS A 100 -20.32 -11.67 3.52
N ASP A 101 -21.63 -11.88 3.65
CA ASP A 101 -22.58 -10.78 3.86
C ASP A 101 -22.28 -9.97 5.14
N ASP A 102 -21.84 -10.65 6.20
CA ASP A 102 -21.55 -10.04 7.50
C ASP A 102 -20.18 -9.33 7.54
N HIS A 103 -19.19 -9.81 6.78
CA HIS A 103 -17.80 -9.35 6.93
C HIS A 103 -17.25 -8.60 5.72
N LEU A 104 -17.81 -8.79 4.53
CA LEU A 104 -17.26 -8.35 3.24
C LEU A 104 -18.21 -7.45 2.44
N GLY A 105 -19.21 -6.86 3.09
CA GLY A 105 -20.26 -6.07 2.41
C GLY A 105 -19.74 -4.98 1.46
N ILE A 106 -18.62 -4.30 1.77
CA ILE A 106 -18.02 -3.33 0.85
C ILE A 106 -17.35 -4.00 -0.34
N ALA A 107 -16.61 -5.10 -0.13
CA ALA A 107 -15.99 -5.83 -1.23
C ALA A 107 -17.04 -6.36 -2.20
N MET A 108 -18.14 -6.92 -1.68
CA MET A 108 -19.28 -7.38 -2.48
C MET A 108 -19.96 -6.24 -3.22
N GLY A 109 -20.19 -5.11 -2.56
CA GLY A 109 -20.75 -3.91 -3.20
C GLY A 109 -19.86 -3.37 -4.32
N VAL A 110 -18.54 -3.42 -4.15
CA VAL A 110 -17.57 -3.01 -5.16
C VAL A 110 -17.53 -3.99 -6.33
N ALA A 111 -17.49 -5.30 -6.07
CA ALA A 111 -17.45 -6.35 -7.08
C ALA A 111 -18.76 -6.41 -7.90
N GLY A 112 -19.91 -6.24 -7.25
CA GLY A 112 -21.23 -6.33 -7.90
C GLY A 112 -21.68 -7.76 -8.22
N GLU A 113 -20.92 -8.76 -7.79
CA GLU A 113 -21.18 -10.19 -7.95
C GLU A 113 -20.64 -10.97 -6.73
N GLU A 114 -20.90 -12.29 -6.70
CA GLU A 114 -20.29 -13.16 -5.70
C GLU A 114 -18.77 -13.21 -5.87
N LEU A 115 -18.06 -13.09 -4.74
CA LEU A 115 -16.60 -13.14 -4.68
C LEU A 115 -16.14 -14.36 -3.89
N THR A 116 -14.85 -14.66 -3.98
CA THR A 116 -14.21 -15.64 -3.10
C THR A 116 -13.35 -14.90 -2.09
N ALA A 117 -13.12 -15.53 -0.93
CA ALA A 117 -12.28 -14.95 0.10
C ALA A 117 -11.46 -16.02 0.82
N VAL A 118 -10.31 -15.60 1.33
CA VAL A 118 -9.43 -16.38 2.19
C VAL A 118 -9.19 -15.64 3.49
N GLN A 119 -9.01 -16.39 4.56
CA GLN A 119 -8.64 -15.89 5.86
C GLN A 119 -7.15 -16.06 6.11
N LEU A 120 -6.52 -14.99 6.58
CA LEU A 120 -5.20 -15.00 7.15
C LEU A 120 -5.27 -15.33 8.65
N VAL A 121 -4.66 -16.45 9.05
CA VAL A 121 -4.58 -16.90 10.44
C VAL A 121 -3.13 -16.97 10.86
N VAL A 122 -2.78 -16.32 11.96
CA VAL A 122 -1.40 -16.18 12.45
C VAL A 122 -1.21 -16.98 13.72
N THR A 123 -0.05 -17.61 13.88
CA THR A 123 0.34 -18.20 15.16
C THR A 123 0.47 -17.15 16.26
N GLY A 124 0.13 -17.50 17.49
CA GLY A 124 0.38 -16.66 18.67
C GLY A 124 1.87 -16.51 18.98
N ARG A 125 2.18 -15.71 20.01
CA ARG A 125 3.56 -15.42 20.44
C ARG A 125 4.36 -16.66 20.89
N ASP A 126 3.66 -17.71 21.29
CA ASP A 126 4.19 -19.00 21.69
C ASP A 126 4.26 -20.02 20.53
N HIS A 127 4.08 -19.54 19.29
CA HIS A 127 4.10 -20.34 18.05
C HIS A 127 3.00 -21.39 17.94
N ARG A 128 1.91 -21.22 18.70
CA ARG A 128 0.72 -22.07 18.60
C ARG A 128 -0.33 -21.47 17.68
N TRP A 129 -1.09 -22.32 17.02
CA TRP A 129 -2.25 -21.93 16.23
C TRP A 129 -3.43 -21.57 17.13
N PRO A 130 -4.35 -20.69 16.68
CA PRO A 130 -5.49 -20.28 17.51
C PRO A 130 -6.42 -21.43 17.95
N TRP A 131 -6.48 -22.53 17.20
CA TRP A 131 -7.26 -23.71 17.55
C TRP A 131 -6.55 -24.67 18.53
N GLU A 132 -5.30 -24.41 18.89
CA GLU A 132 -4.55 -25.19 19.89
C GLU A 132 -4.74 -24.65 21.32
N TYR A 133 -5.47 -23.54 21.47
CA TYR A 133 -5.84 -23.00 22.77
C TYR A 133 -7.19 -23.56 23.22
N GLU A 134 -7.29 -23.93 24.50
CA GLU A 134 -8.54 -24.45 25.09
C GLU A 134 -9.61 -23.35 25.25
N THR A 135 -9.20 -22.09 25.37
CA THR A 135 -10.12 -20.95 25.55
C THR A 135 -9.73 -19.80 24.62
N PHE A 136 -10.71 -19.22 23.93
CA PHE A 136 -10.52 -18.00 23.14
C PHE A 136 -10.08 -16.83 24.05
N GLY A 137 -9.04 -16.09 23.65
CA GLY A 137 -8.52 -14.96 24.42
C GLY A 137 -7.54 -15.32 25.55
N ASP A 138 -7.23 -16.60 25.79
CA ASP A 138 -6.20 -16.99 26.76
C ASP A 138 -4.80 -16.97 26.12
N GLN A 139 -3.86 -16.27 26.75
CA GLN A 139 -2.44 -16.17 26.36
C GLN A 139 -2.12 -15.63 24.94
N GLY A 140 -2.85 -14.61 24.47
CA GLY A 140 -2.29 -13.67 23.48
C GLY A 140 -2.50 -14.00 22.00
N SER A 141 -3.49 -14.85 21.67
CA SER A 141 -4.03 -14.92 20.31
C SER A 141 -5.45 -14.33 20.26
N SER A 142 -5.59 -13.18 19.58
CA SER A 142 -6.90 -12.59 19.22
C SER A 142 -7.44 -13.14 17.89
N ALA A 143 -6.73 -14.08 17.25
CA ALA A 143 -7.09 -14.58 15.95
C ALA A 143 -8.25 -15.58 16.06
N VAL A 144 -9.38 -15.26 15.42
CA VAL A 144 -10.51 -16.18 15.22
C VAL A 144 -10.20 -17.06 14.02
N VAL A 145 -10.72 -18.28 13.96
CA VAL A 145 -10.78 -19.07 12.72
C VAL A 145 -12.23 -19.17 12.31
N ALA A 146 -12.56 -18.60 11.15
CA ALA A 146 -13.94 -18.47 10.69
C ALA A 146 -14.51 -19.78 10.15
N GLY A 147 -13.64 -20.60 9.55
CA GLY A 147 -14.00 -21.90 8.97
C GLY A 147 -13.66 -23.10 9.86
N PRO A 148 -13.80 -24.33 9.32
CA PRO A 148 -13.35 -25.53 10.03
C PRO A 148 -11.84 -25.50 10.28
N VAL A 149 -11.43 -26.05 11.42
CA VAL A 149 -10.01 -26.22 11.74
C VAL A 149 -9.37 -27.15 10.70
N PRO A 150 -8.29 -26.71 10.02
CA PRO A 150 -7.66 -27.52 8.99
C PRO A 150 -6.81 -28.65 9.61
N ASP A 151 -6.55 -29.70 8.82
CA ASP A 151 -5.39 -30.56 9.08
C ASP A 151 -4.12 -29.80 8.66
N ILE A 152 -3.60 -28.98 9.58
CA ILE A 152 -2.49 -28.06 9.32
C ILE A 152 -1.22 -28.77 8.82
N ALA A 153 -1.00 -30.01 9.24
CA ALA A 153 0.15 -30.82 8.84
C ALA A 153 0.07 -31.28 7.38
N SER A 154 -1.13 -31.29 6.79
CA SER A 154 -1.36 -31.66 5.39
C SER A 154 -1.17 -30.51 4.41
N LEU A 155 -1.14 -29.25 4.89
CA LEU A 155 -1.07 -28.08 4.02
C LEU A 155 0.31 -27.91 3.41
N ALA A 156 0.34 -27.40 2.17
CA ALA A 156 1.58 -26.98 1.54
C ALA A 156 2.24 -25.86 2.37
N ARG A 157 3.57 -25.88 2.44
CA ARG A 157 4.35 -24.90 3.19
C ARG A 157 5.28 -24.15 2.24
N ARG A 158 5.35 -22.82 2.39
CA ARG A 158 6.17 -21.94 1.55
C ARG A 158 6.94 -20.97 2.44
N PRO A 159 8.24 -20.75 2.22
CA PRO A 159 8.95 -19.70 2.93
C PRO A 159 8.46 -18.33 2.45
N TRP A 160 8.29 -17.40 3.38
CA TRP A 160 8.18 -15.99 3.05
C TRP A 160 9.49 -15.51 2.42
N THR A 161 9.38 -14.83 1.29
CA THR A 161 10.52 -14.17 0.64
C THR A 161 10.34 -12.67 0.68
N GLU A 162 11.43 -11.93 0.79
CA GLU A 162 11.38 -10.46 0.64
C GLU A 162 10.82 -10.12 -0.74
N HIS A 163 9.87 -9.18 -0.79
CA HIS A 163 9.28 -8.65 -2.00
C HIS A 163 9.24 -7.13 -1.91
N VAL A 164 9.69 -6.47 -2.96
CA VAL A 164 9.65 -5.01 -3.05
C VAL A 164 8.57 -4.66 -4.06
N HIS A 165 7.48 -4.06 -3.58
CA HIS A 165 6.50 -3.44 -4.46
C HIS A 165 7.14 -2.21 -5.12
N GLU A 166 7.24 -2.20 -6.44
CA GLU A 166 7.89 -1.14 -7.21
C GLU A 166 6.87 -0.25 -7.94
N VAL A 167 7.10 1.06 -7.96
CA VAL A 167 6.27 2.01 -8.73
C VAL A 167 6.57 1.92 -10.23
N VAL A 168 7.85 1.80 -10.53
CA VAL A 168 8.47 1.53 -11.83
C VAL A 168 9.70 0.68 -11.56
N SER A 169 10.20 -0.02 -12.59
CA SER A 169 11.35 -0.91 -12.43
C SER A 169 12.53 -0.21 -11.73
N GLY A 170 12.97 -0.76 -10.60
CA GLY A 170 14.08 -0.26 -9.81
C GLY A 170 13.75 0.89 -8.84
N VAL A 171 12.48 1.30 -8.73
CA VAL A 171 12.03 2.32 -7.77
C VAL A 171 10.96 1.73 -6.86
N ALA A 172 11.34 1.42 -5.64
CA ALA A 172 10.43 0.90 -4.62
C ALA A 172 9.29 1.90 -4.32
N TYR A 173 8.10 1.39 -4.04
CA TYR A 173 6.92 2.16 -3.66
C TYR A 173 7.19 3.10 -2.48
N GLY A 174 7.89 2.58 -1.48
CA GLY A 174 8.30 3.30 -0.28
C GLY A 174 9.46 4.26 -0.46
N THR A 175 9.97 4.47 -1.68
CA THR A 175 11.04 5.44 -1.93
C THR A 175 10.57 6.83 -1.50
N SER A 176 11.32 7.45 -0.59
CA SER A 176 10.95 8.75 -0.03
C SER A 176 11.29 9.90 -0.98
N ALA A 177 10.45 10.92 -1.01
CA ALA A 177 10.68 12.15 -1.75
C ALA A 177 10.30 13.38 -0.91
N TYR A 178 11.09 14.44 -1.07
CA TYR A 178 10.80 15.75 -0.53
C TYR A 178 9.72 16.44 -1.35
N LEU A 179 8.66 16.87 -0.68
CA LEU A 179 7.54 17.58 -1.27
C LEU A 179 7.59 19.03 -0.82
N CYS A 180 7.36 19.98 -1.74
CA CYS A 180 7.05 21.33 -1.29
C CYS A 180 5.66 21.36 -0.64
N GLN A 181 5.45 22.28 0.31
CA GLN A 181 4.21 22.37 1.09
C GLN A 181 2.93 22.37 0.23
N ARG A 182 2.92 23.08 -0.91
CA ARG A 182 1.74 23.15 -1.79
C ARG A 182 1.43 21.83 -2.50
N VAL A 183 2.45 21.04 -2.83
CA VAL A 183 2.25 19.66 -3.34
C VAL A 183 1.72 18.78 -2.23
N GLN A 184 2.31 18.86 -1.04
CA GLN A 184 1.91 18.05 0.11
C GLN A 184 0.45 18.31 0.52
N THR A 185 0.00 19.56 0.57
CA THR A 185 -1.38 19.91 0.95
C THR A 185 -2.38 19.70 -0.18
N GLY A 186 -1.92 19.32 -1.38
CA GLY A 186 -2.76 19.19 -2.58
C GLY A 186 -3.22 20.52 -3.18
N GLU A 187 -2.69 21.65 -2.72
CA GLU A 187 -2.99 22.98 -3.26
C GLU A 187 -2.39 23.24 -4.65
N ALA A 188 -1.37 22.48 -5.03
CA ALA A 188 -0.73 22.57 -6.34
C ALA A 188 -0.28 21.19 -6.82
N PRO A 189 -0.31 20.93 -8.14
CA PRO A 189 0.19 19.70 -8.70
C PRO A 189 1.72 19.67 -8.71
N VAL A 190 2.29 18.48 -8.91
CA VAL A 190 3.72 18.31 -9.20
C VAL A 190 3.99 18.81 -10.61
N LEU A 191 4.88 19.79 -10.78
CA LEU A 191 5.29 20.32 -12.09
C LEU A 191 6.78 20.12 -12.37
N ASP A 192 7.59 19.90 -11.33
CA ASP A 192 9.00 19.56 -11.47
C ASP A 192 9.33 18.35 -10.57
N VAL A 193 10.08 17.41 -11.13
CA VAL A 193 10.63 16.22 -10.46
C VAL A 193 12.14 16.31 -10.53
N VAL A 194 12.80 16.08 -9.40
CA VAL A 194 14.27 16.14 -9.29
C VAL A 194 14.75 14.83 -8.70
N HIS A 195 15.72 14.20 -9.35
CA HIS A 195 16.56 13.17 -8.74
C HIS A 195 17.96 13.77 -8.62
N ASP A 196 18.32 14.22 -7.42
CA ASP A 196 19.55 14.98 -7.22
C ASP A 196 20.80 14.09 -7.21
N HIS A 197 21.97 14.71 -7.01
CA HIS A 197 23.23 13.98 -7.01
C HIS A 197 23.44 13.12 -5.76
N ASP A 198 22.70 13.41 -4.68
CA ASP A 198 22.78 12.74 -3.39
C ASP A 198 21.73 11.63 -3.25
N ASP A 199 21.12 11.22 -4.38
CA ASP A 199 20.07 10.18 -4.45
C ASP A 199 18.74 10.58 -3.80
N SER A 200 18.52 11.89 -3.61
CA SER A 200 17.26 12.38 -3.05
C SER A 200 16.29 12.74 -4.16
N TRP A 201 15.04 12.31 -3.97
CA TRP A 201 13.92 12.67 -4.82
C TRP A 201 13.20 13.91 -4.30
N GLN A 202 12.76 14.77 -5.22
CA GLN A 202 11.98 15.96 -4.87
C GLN A 202 10.84 16.14 -5.88
N LEU A 203 9.64 16.45 -5.37
CA LEU A 203 8.45 16.73 -6.18
C LEU A 203 7.95 18.14 -5.83
N LEU A 204 8.00 19.04 -6.81
CA LEU A 204 7.83 20.47 -6.60
C LEU A 204 6.70 21.03 -7.48
N CYS A 205 6.05 22.11 -7.02
CA CYS A 205 4.97 22.74 -7.76
C CYS A 205 5.43 23.73 -8.85
N GLY A 206 6.75 23.87 -9.08
CA GLY A 206 7.34 24.79 -10.07
C GLY A 206 7.14 26.28 -9.84
N GLY A 207 6.69 26.67 -8.65
CA GLY A 207 6.59 28.07 -8.23
C GLY A 207 7.73 28.46 -7.28
N LEU A 208 7.96 29.77 -7.16
CA LEU A 208 8.80 30.32 -6.08
C LEU A 208 7.98 30.38 -4.79
N HIS A 209 8.57 29.96 -3.67
CA HIS A 209 7.97 30.10 -2.35
C HIS A 209 8.66 31.24 -1.57
N ALA A 210 7.86 32.18 -1.04
CA ALA A 210 8.38 33.23 -0.17
C ALA A 210 8.77 32.62 1.18
N GLY A 211 10.08 32.47 1.44
CA GLY A 211 10.60 31.82 2.65
C GLY A 211 11.70 30.78 2.41
N GLU A 212 12.06 30.49 1.16
CA GLU A 212 13.12 29.53 0.77
C GLU A 212 14.56 29.90 1.23
N ALA A 213 14.70 31.00 1.98
CA ALA A 213 15.85 31.25 2.82
C ALA A 213 15.43 31.13 4.29
N ALA A 214 15.78 29.99 4.91
CA ALA A 214 15.77 29.69 6.35
C ALA A 214 14.51 28.98 6.92
N GLY A 215 14.57 27.64 6.95
CA GLY A 215 13.81 26.80 7.88
C GLY A 215 13.38 25.47 7.28
N ASP A 216 13.44 24.41 8.09
CA ASP A 216 12.93 23.05 7.80
C ASP A 216 11.38 23.02 7.67
N ASP A 217 10.72 24.17 7.83
CA ASP A 217 9.27 24.31 8.06
C ASP A 217 8.40 24.27 6.78
N GLY A 218 8.95 23.91 5.62
CA GLY A 218 8.24 23.92 4.33
C GLY A 218 8.44 22.69 3.44
N ILE A 219 9.21 21.71 3.91
CA ILE A 219 9.50 20.47 3.19
C ILE A 219 8.86 19.32 3.96
N ALA A 220 8.08 18.52 3.24
CA ALA A 220 7.52 17.30 3.80
C ALA A 220 8.09 16.06 3.13
N LEU A 221 8.10 14.96 3.87
CA LEU A 221 8.45 13.66 3.33
C LEU A 221 7.19 12.94 2.85
N GLY A 222 7.19 12.49 1.60
CA GLY A 222 6.17 11.63 1.03
C GLY A 222 6.78 10.40 0.37
N LEU A 223 5.93 9.46 -0.09
CA LEU A 223 6.35 8.26 -0.80
C LEU A 223 6.11 8.43 -2.30
N LEU A 224 7.10 8.11 -3.14
CA LEU A 224 6.96 8.20 -4.59
C LEU A 224 5.79 7.37 -5.12
N GLY A 225 5.55 6.19 -4.56
CA GLY A 225 4.39 5.36 -4.93
C GLY A 225 3.08 6.07 -4.72
N ARG A 226 2.89 6.67 -3.53
CA ARG A 226 1.69 7.45 -3.19
C ARG A 226 1.47 8.64 -4.12
N MET A 227 2.54 9.31 -4.51
CA MET A 227 2.47 10.43 -5.42
C MET A 227 2.11 9.98 -6.84
N ALA A 228 2.67 8.86 -7.30
CA ALA A 228 2.37 8.28 -8.61
C ALA A 228 0.97 7.66 -8.74
N GLU A 229 0.31 7.33 -7.62
CA GLU A 229 -1.11 6.95 -7.62
C GLU A 229 -2.01 8.17 -7.86
N HIS A 230 -1.67 9.31 -7.27
CA HIS A 230 -2.41 10.55 -7.48
C HIS A 230 -2.15 11.15 -8.86
N ASP A 231 -0.91 11.07 -9.35
CA ASP A 231 -0.51 11.49 -10.69
C ASP A 231 0.24 10.36 -11.42
N PRO A 232 -0.49 9.52 -12.18
CA PRO A 232 0.10 8.39 -12.89
C PRO A 232 1.22 8.73 -13.88
N SER A 233 1.24 9.96 -14.42
CA SER A 233 2.28 10.40 -15.35
C SER A 233 3.64 10.58 -14.68
N LEU A 234 3.73 10.58 -13.34
CA LEU A 234 5.02 10.56 -12.64
C LEU A 234 5.83 9.31 -12.99
N ARG A 235 5.16 8.17 -13.26
CA ARG A 235 5.82 6.92 -13.69
C ARG A 235 6.68 7.11 -14.95
N GLU A 236 6.36 8.10 -15.79
CA GLU A 236 7.15 8.43 -16.97
C GLU A 236 8.49 9.09 -16.66
N VAL A 237 8.76 9.51 -15.42
CA VAL A 237 9.99 10.21 -15.02
C VAL A 237 10.61 9.68 -13.73
N LEU A 238 10.05 8.62 -13.13
CA LEU A 238 10.68 7.97 -11.97
C LEU A 238 11.92 7.13 -12.35
N ASP A 239 12.20 6.95 -13.64
CA ASP A 239 13.44 6.38 -14.16
C ASP A 239 14.57 7.42 -14.32
N LEU A 240 14.38 8.67 -13.87
CA LEU A 240 15.40 9.71 -13.95
C LEU A 240 16.71 9.27 -13.29
N PRO A 241 17.87 9.38 -13.96
CA PRO A 241 19.17 9.17 -13.32
C PRO A 241 19.46 10.26 -12.28
N ARG A 242 20.34 9.95 -11.32
CA ARG A 242 20.89 10.96 -10.40
C ARG A 242 21.46 12.15 -11.15
N GLY A 243 21.16 13.35 -10.66
CA GLY A 243 21.56 14.60 -11.28
C GLY A 243 20.71 15.00 -12.48
N PHE A 244 19.47 14.52 -12.60
CA PHE A 244 18.53 14.95 -13.63
C PHE A 244 17.23 15.50 -13.01
N ASP A 245 16.60 16.39 -13.77
CA ASP A 245 15.27 16.90 -13.50
C ASP A 245 14.33 16.63 -14.69
N ALA A 246 13.04 16.61 -14.41
CA ALA A 246 11.98 16.67 -15.41
C ALA A 246 10.95 17.73 -15.02
N SER A 247 10.47 18.47 -16.01
CA SER A 247 9.48 19.53 -15.81
C SER A 247 8.33 19.45 -16.82
N ARG A 248 7.16 19.91 -16.43
CA ARG A 248 5.98 20.06 -17.31
C ARG A 248 5.23 21.35 -16.97
N THR A 249 4.34 21.79 -17.86
CA THR A 249 3.60 23.05 -17.68
C THR A 249 2.27 22.89 -16.94
N ALA A 250 1.67 21.70 -16.99
CA ALA A 250 0.42 21.37 -16.29
C ALA A 250 0.27 19.84 -16.14
N PRO A 251 -0.63 19.33 -15.27
CA PRO A 251 -0.96 17.92 -15.21
C PRO A 251 -1.38 17.35 -16.58
N GLY A 252 -0.81 16.20 -16.94
CA GLY A 252 -1.07 15.54 -18.23
C GLY A 252 -0.26 16.06 -19.41
N GLU A 253 0.49 17.15 -19.27
CA GLU A 253 1.42 17.63 -20.29
C GLU A 253 2.72 16.82 -20.30
N THR A 254 3.37 16.75 -21.46
CA THR A 254 4.61 15.97 -21.65
C THR A 254 5.75 16.49 -20.78
N TRP A 255 6.45 15.55 -20.14
CA TRP A 255 7.65 15.84 -19.36
C TRP A 255 8.85 16.20 -20.25
N THR A 256 9.52 17.30 -19.91
CA THR A 256 10.82 17.69 -20.48
C THR A 256 11.93 17.39 -19.49
N ARG A 257 12.82 16.47 -19.85
CA ARG A 257 13.95 16.05 -19.02
C ARG A 257 15.21 16.89 -19.31
N ALA A 258 16.01 17.16 -18.29
CA ALA A 258 17.31 17.80 -18.43
C ALA A 258 18.33 17.26 -17.43
N ALA A 259 19.62 17.28 -17.80
CA ALA A 259 20.71 17.00 -16.88
C ALA A 259 21.00 18.24 -16.05
N MET A 260 21.09 18.11 -14.72
CA MET A 260 21.45 19.21 -13.83
C MET A 260 22.96 19.45 -13.82
N PRO A 261 23.42 20.71 -13.85
CA PRO A 261 24.81 21.02 -13.56
C PRO A 261 25.13 20.59 -12.13
N ARG A 262 26.34 20.08 -11.87
CA ARG A 262 26.82 19.74 -10.50
C ARG A 262 26.82 20.90 -9.50
N ARG A 263 26.49 22.13 -9.93
CA ARG A 263 26.17 23.26 -9.06
C ARG A 263 24.66 23.23 -8.85
N GLY A 264 24.24 22.79 -7.66
CA GLY A 264 22.89 22.33 -7.31
C GLY A 264 21.72 23.27 -7.65
N LEU A 265 20.51 22.70 -7.50
CA LEU A 265 19.17 23.20 -7.84
C LEU A 265 18.97 24.73 -7.77
N TRP A 266 19.54 25.38 -6.75
CA TRP A 266 19.51 26.83 -6.56
C TRP A 266 20.10 27.65 -7.72
N ALA A 267 21.06 27.11 -8.47
CA ALA A 267 21.62 27.77 -9.65
C ALA A 267 20.60 27.87 -10.79
N ARG A 268 19.78 26.82 -10.99
CA ARG A 268 18.74 26.80 -12.03
C ARG A 268 17.48 27.56 -11.65
N LEU A 269 17.03 27.49 -10.39
CA LEU A 269 15.90 28.31 -9.93
C LEU A 269 16.23 29.81 -10.05
N ARG A 270 17.48 30.21 -9.78
CA ARG A 270 17.97 31.57 -10.04
C ARG A 270 18.06 31.93 -11.53
N GLU A 271 18.38 31.00 -12.42
CA GLU A 271 18.41 31.28 -13.87
C GLU A 271 16.99 31.33 -14.50
N ARG A 272 16.08 30.46 -14.06
CA ARG A 272 14.69 30.37 -14.55
C ARG A 272 13.82 31.51 -14.04
N PHE A 273 14.06 31.99 -12.81
CA PHE A 273 13.26 33.05 -12.19
C PHE A 273 14.00 34.37 -11.92
N GLY A 274 15.32 34.43 -12.13
CA GLY A 274 16.14 35.65 -11.95
C GLY A 274 16.15 36.62 -13.14
N ARG A 275 15.21 36.48 -14.07
CA ARG A 275 14.90 37.51 -15.07
C ARG A 275 13.52 38.12 -14.79
N ARG A 276 13.45 38.95 -13.75
CA ARG A 276 12.99 40.35 -13.81
C ARG A 276 13.24 41.06 -12.49
#